data_AF-A0AAV3EM81-F1
#
_entry.id   AF-A0AAV3EM81-F1
#
_cell.length_a   1.000
_cell.length_b   1.000
_cell.length_c   1.000
_cell.angle_alpha   90.00
_cell.angle_beta   90.00
_cell.angle_gamma   90.00
#
_symmetry.space_group_name_H-M   'P 1'
#
loop_
_entity.id
_entity.type
_entity.pdbx_description
1 polymer ?
#
loop_
_entity_poly.entity_id
_entity_poly.type
_entity_poly.pdbx_seq_one_letter_code
_entity_poly.pdbx_strand_id
1 'polypeptide(L)'
;MGYDHSKKYIDVNAMETYVSIDNEITKLYGKTVKAMEISNIDYKQRYLKLNKSRKMKSPPSCGRIFLGFVVVRNLNTKKEYETWIPDIAFGDMYELRK
;
A
#
# COMPACT_ATOMS: atom_id res chain seq x y z
N MET A 1 -6.71 24.70 -0.02
CA MET A 1 -7.05 23.28 -0.24
C MET A 1 -6.59 22.51 0.99
N GLY A 2 -7.53 21.97 1.79
CA GLY A 2 -7.20 21.27 3.03
C GLY A 2 -6.64 19.88 2.74
N TYR A 3 -5.58 19.49 3.45
CA TYR A 3 -5.10 18.11 3.43
C TYR A 3 -6.12 17.22 4.14
N ASP A 4 -6.76 16.31 3.42
CA ASP A 4 -7.71 15.37 4.01
C ASP A 4 -6.96 14.31 4.83
N HIS A 5 -6.83 14.56 6.13
CA HIS A 5 -6.19 13.66 7.08
C HIS A 5 -6.90 12.30 7.21
N SER A 6 -8.13 12.14 6.70
CA SER A 6 -8.86 10.87 6.76
C SER A 6 -8.33 9.84 5.76
N LYS A 7 -7.68 10.29 4.67
CA LYS A 7 -7.19 9.43 3.58
C LYS A 7 -6.35 8.26 4.06
N LYS A 8 -5.49 8.45 5.06
CA LYS A 8 -4.63 7.39 5.61
C LYS A 8 -5.39 6.21 6.26
N TYR A 9 -6.67 6.37 6.57
CA TYR A 9 -7.50 5.32 7.16
C TYR A 9 -8.55 4.78 6.19
N ILE A 10 -8.43 5.08 4.90
CA ILE A 10 -9.28 4.49 3.86
C ILE A 10 -9.22 2.96 3.96
N ASP A 11 -10.41 2.35 3.88
CA ASP A 11 -10.54 0.91 3.89
C ASP A 11 -10.04 0.28 2.59
N VAL A 12 -9.55 -0.95 2.67
CA VAL A 12 -8.98 -1.66 1.52
C VAL A 12 -9.97 -1.77 0.36
N ASN A 13 -11.26 -1.90 0.66
CA ASN A 13 -12.31 -2.00 -0.36
C ASN A 13 -12.51 -0.70 -1.15
N ALA A 14 -12.20 0.45 -0.55
CA ALA A 14 -12.30 1.77 -1.17
C ALA A 14 -11.00 2.20 -1.88
N MET A 15 -9.95 1.36 -1.87
CA MET A 15 -8.72 1.62 -2.61
C MET A 15 -8.85 1.25 -4.08
N GLU A 16 -8.04 1.92 -4.91
CA GLU A 16 -7.88 1.62 -6.33
C GLU A 16 -7.28 0.22 -6.54
N THR A 17 -7.62 -0.40 -7.66
CA THR A 17 -7.13 -1.73 -8.02
C THR A 17 -6.01 -1.61 -9.05
N TYR A 18 -4.88 -2.24 -8.76
CA TYR A 18 -3.72 -2.28 -9.63
C TYR A 18 -3.42 -3.71 -10.05
N VAL A 19 -2.77 -3.88 -11.20
CA VAL A 19 -2.30 -5.16 -11.73
C VAL A 19 -0.79 -5.19 -11.68
N SER A 20 -0.22 -6.32 -11.27
CA SER A 20 1.23 -6.52 -11.38
C SER A 20 1.65 -6.72 -12.83
N ILE A 21 2.64 -5.95 -13.27
CA ILE A 21 3.23 -6.06 -14.62
C ILE A 21 4.40 -7.05 -14.67
N ASP A 22 4.95 -7.39 -13.50
CA ASP A 22 6.04 -8.34 -13.36
C ASP A 22 5.55 -9.76 -13.00
N ASN A 23 6.11 -10.78 -13.67
CA ASN A 23 5.73 -12.18 -13.50
C ASN A 23 6.13 -12.76 -12.13
N GLU A 24 7.26 -12.34 -11.57
CA GLU A 24 7.71 -12.78 -10.26
C GLU A 24 6.83 -12.18 -9.16
N ILE A 25 6.54 -10.87 -9.25
CA ILE A 25 5.60 -10.17 -8.38
C ILE A 25 4.22 -10.83 -8.44
N THR A 26 3.73 -11.16 -9.64
CA THR A 26 2.45 -11.84 -9.84
C THR A 26 2.39 -13.18 -9.09
N LYS A 27 3.45 -13.99 -9.18
CA LYS A 27 3.53 -15.29 -8.50
C LYS A 27 3.61 -15.16 -6.99
N LEU A 28 4.34 -14.16 -6.48
CA LEU A 28 4.57 -13.97 -5.04
C LEU A 28 3.39 -13.31 -4.32
N TYR A 29 2.72 -12.37 -4.99
CA TYR A 29 1.79 -11.43 -4.34
C TYR A 29 0.38 -11.43 -4.95
N GLY A 30 0.17 -12.24 -5.98
CA GLY A 30 -1.05 -12.26 -6.78
C GLY A 30 -1.04 -11.20 -7.89
N LYS A 31 -1.87 -11.43 -8.91
CA LYS A 31 -1.98 -10.55 -10.08
C LYS A 31 -2.55 -9.17 -9.77
N THR A 32 -3.40 -9.07 -8.76
CA THR A 32 -4.12 -7.84 -8.42
C THR A 32 -3.85 -7.42 -7.00
N VAL A 33 -3.63 -6.12 -6.80
CA VAL A 33 -3.43 -5.51 -5.48
C VAL A 33 -4.37 -4.32 -5.30
N LYS A 34 -4.62 -3.95 -4.05
CA LYS A 34 -5.28 -2.69 -3.70
C LYS A 34 -4.21 -1.69 -3.28
N ALA A 35 -4.23 -0.48 -3.83
CA ALA A 35 -3.25 0.52 -3.47
C ALA A 35 -3.81 1.94 -3.44
N MET A 36 -3.15 2.81 -2.67
CA MET A 36 -3.49 4.21 -2.54
C MET A 36 -2.21 5.00 -2.26
N GLU A 37 -2.10 6.17 -2.89
CA GLU A 37 -0.99 7.08 -2.66
C GLU A 37 -1.01 7.63 -1.23
N ILE A 38 0.13 7.56 -0.55
CA ILE A 38 0.31 8.02 0.82
C ILE A 38 1.79 8.29 1.12
N SER A 39 2.06 9.27 1.97
CA SER A 39 3.41 9.51 2.48
C SER A 39 3.86 8.40 3.45
N ASN A 40 5.16 8.21 3.60
CA ASN A 40 5.71 7.28 4.60
C ASN A 40 5.33 7.65 6.05
N ILE A 41 5.20 8.94 6.36
CA ILE A 41 4.80 9.41 7.70
C ILE A 41 3.32 9.12 7.98
N ASP A 42 2.44 9.28 6.99
CA ASP A 42 1.03 8.91 7.13
C ASP A 42 0.86 7.39 7.18
N TYR A 43 1.66 6.62 6.43
CA TYR A 43 1.70 5.16 6.56
C TYR A 43 2.14 4.73 7.96
N LYS A 44 3.11 5.43 8.58
CA LYS A 44 3.48 5.17 9.99
C LYS A 44 2.29 5.39 10.93
N GLN A 45 1.53 6.47 10.75
CA GLN A 45 0.33 6.72 11.56
C GLN A 45 -0.77 5.66 11.33
N ARG A 46 -0.91 5.18 10.09
CA ARG A 46 -1.79 4.06 9.74
C ARG A 46 -1.35 2.77 10.44
N TYR A 47 -0.06 2.45 10.37
CA TYR A 47 0.53 1.28 11.03
C TYR A 47 0.29 1.30 12.54
N LEU A 48 0.56 2.42 13.21
CA LEU A 48 0.36 2.55 14.66
C LEU A 48 -1.09 2.30 15.09
N LYS A 49 -2.06 2.64 14.23
CA LYS A 49 -3.49 2.44 14.51
C LYS A 49 -3.96 1.02 14.17
N LEU A 50 -3.53 0.47 13.03
CA LEU A 50 -4.13 -0.73 12.44
C LEU A 50 -3.32 -2.01 12.63
N ASN A 51 -2.03 -1.94 13.03
CA ASN A 51 -1.15 -3.12 13.15
C ASN A 51 -1.65 -4.20 14.12
N LYS A 52 -2.50 -3.84 15.08
CA LYS A 52 -3.11 -4.79 16.03
C LYS A 52 -4.19 -5.67 15.37
N SER A 53 -4.78 -5.16 14.28
CA SER A 53 -5.93 -5.77 13.60
C SER A 53 -5.60 -6.28 12.20
N ARG A 54 -4.50 -5.82 11.59
CA ARG A 54 -4.10 -6.11 10.21
C ARG A 54 -2.66 -6.59 10.16
N LYS A 55 -2.36 -7.49 9.22
CA LYS A 55 -0.97 -7.88 8.91
C LYS A 55 -0.31 -6.76 8.11
N MET A 56 0.69 -6.11 8.68
CA MET A 56 1.33 -4.94 8.07
C MET A 56 2.84 -5.04 8.19
N LYS A 57 3.56 -4.60 7.16
CA LYS A 57 5.01 -4.36 7.24
C LYS A 57 5.26 -3.07 7.99
N SER A 58 6.28 -3.05 8.84
CA SER A 58 6.69 -1.84 9.56
C SER A 58 7.01 -0.70 8.58
N PRO A 59 6.71 0.55 8.97
CA PRO A 59 7.00 1.71 8.14
C PRO A 59 8.51 1.88 7.97
N PRO A 60 8.97 2.44 6.83
CA PRO A 60 10.36 2.84 6.68
C PRO A 60 10.71 4.00 7.63
N SER A 61 12.00 4.36 7.70
CA SER A 61 12.42 5.55 8.45
C SER A 61 11.67 6.79 7.97
N CYS A 62 11.24 7.60 8.94
CA CYS A 62 10.50 8.85 8.70
C CYS A 62 11.39 10.09 8.94
N GLY A 63 12.72 9.95 8.92
CA GLY A 63 13.64 11.09 9.03
C GLY A 63 13.56 12.07 7.85
N ARG A 64 13.01 11.60 6.72
CA ARG A 64 12.57 12.41 5.57
C ARG A 64 11.19 11.92 5.14
N ILE A 65 10.40 12.81 4.57
CA ILE A 65 9.06 12.48 4.07
C ILE A 65 9.19 12.11 2.59
N PHE A 66 8.67 10.95 2.23
CA PHE A 66 8.63 10.44 0.85
C PHE A 66 7.21 10.07 0.48
N LEU A 67 6.86 10.32 -0.78
CA LEU A 67 5.63 9.83 -1.40
C LEU A 67 5.80 8.39 -1.89
N GLY A 68 4.68 7.70 -1.96
CA GLY A 68 4.60 6.31 -2.38
C GLY A 68 3.20 5.79 -2.20
N PHE A 69 3.07 4.47 -2.13
CA PHE A 69 1.79 3.80 -2.07
C PHE A 69 1.73 2.87 -0.87
N VAL A 70 0.60 2.89 -0.17
CA VAL A 70 0.20 1.73 0.63
C VAL A 70 -0.37 0.69 -0.31
N VAL A 71 0.09 -0.55 -0.19
CA VAL A 71 -0.26 -1.66 -1.07
C VAL A 71 -0.68 -2.85 -0.24
N VAL A 72 -1.86 -3.38 -0.52
CA VAL A 72 -2.39 -4.62 0.06
C VAL A 72 -2.25 -5.72 -0.98
N ARG A 73 -1.41 -6.71 -0.64
CA ARG A 73 -1.04 -7.85 -1.48
C ARG A 73 -1.74 -9.11 -1.03
N ASN A 74 -1.77 -10.15 -1.88
CA ASN A 74 -2.37 -11.45 -1.57
C ASN A 74 -3.83 -11.33 -1.11
N LEU A 75 -4.60 -10.46 -1.78
CA LEU A 75 -5.99 -10.13 -1.44
C LEU A 75 -6.86 -11.38 -1.26
N ASN A 76 -7.73 -11.36 -0.26
CA ASN A 76 -8.66 -12.45 0.05
C ASN A 76 -7.99 -13.79 0.41
N THR A 77 -6.71 -13.76 0.80
CA THR A 77 -6.00 -14.96 1.25
C THR A 77 -5.52 -14.83 2.70
N LYS A 78 -5.20 -15.96 3.35
CA LYS A 78 -4.58 -15.95 4.70
C LYS A 78 -3.21 -15.24 4.74
N LYS A 79 -2.60 -15.00 3.57
CA LYS A 79 -1.31 -14.31 3.39
C LYS A 79 -1.48 -12.84 3.02
N GLU A 80 -2.71 -12.31 3.07
CA GLU A 80 -2.95 -10.88 2.87
C GLU A 80 -2.09 -10.06 3.83
N TYR A 81 -1.41 -9.07 3.29
CA TYR A 81 -0.63 -8.14 4.10
C TYR A 81 -0.51 -6.79 3.41
N GLU A 82 -0.37 -5.76 4.24
CA GLU A 82 -0.19 -4.37 3.82
C GLU A 82 1.28 -3.97 3.92
N THR A 83 1.77 -3.20 2.97
CA THR A 83 3.12 -2.63 2.96
C THR A 83 3.11 -1.25 2.32
N TRP A 84 4.13 -0.45 2.61
CA TRP A 84 4.38 0.79 1.87
C TRP A 84 5.50 0.56 0.85
N ILE A 85 5.34 1.14 -0.34
CA ILE A 85 6.28 1.05 -1.46
C ILE A 85 6.54 2.48 -1.96
N PRO A 86 7.81 2.91 -2.12
CA PRO A 86 8.12 4.19 -2.75
C PRO A 86 7.51 4.31 -4.15
N ASP A 87 7.12 5.52 -4.54
CA ASP A 87 6.48 5.80 -5.84
C ASP A 87 7.23 5.17 -7.04
N ILE A 88 8.54 5.42 -7.13
CA ILE A 88 9.40 4.86 -8.19
C ILE A 88 9.31 3.33 -8.25
N ALA A 89 9.47 2.66 -7.10
CA ALA A 89 9.42 1.21 -7.04
C ALA A 89 8.01 0.64 -7.25
N PHE A 90 6.97 1.43 -7.01
CA PHE A 90 5.59 1.03 -7.27
C PHE A 90 5.31 1.03 -8.77
N GLY A 91 5.75 2.06 -9.49
CA GLY A 91 5.60 2.17 -10.96
C GLY A 91 6.31 1.07 -11.73
N ASP A 92 7.42 0.55 -11.21
CA ASP A 92 8.13 -0.59 -11.81
C ASP A 92 7.41 -1.94 -11.63
N MET A 93 6.45 -2.02 -10.70
CA MET A 93 5.79 -3.28 -10.32
C MET A 93 4.32 -3.35 -10.69
N TYR A 94 3.64 -2.20 -10.77
CA TYR A 94 2.18 -2.14 -10.86
C TYR A 94 1.69 -1.08 -11.84
N GLU A 95 0.61 -1.41 -12.53
CA GLU A 95 -0.13 -0.48 -13.38
C GLU A 95 -1.58 -0.36 -12.94
N LEU A 96 -2.18 0.82 -13.16
CA LEU A 96 -3.59 1.04 -12.85
C LEU A 96 -4.45 0.17 -13.77
N ARG A 97 -5.36 -0.60 -13.18
CA ARG A 97 -6.31 -1.40 -13.95
C ARG A 97 -7.36 -0.47 -14.56
N LYS A 98 -7.22 -0.19 -15.86
CA LYS A 98 -8.26 0.51 -16.65
C LYS A 98 -9.51 -0.33 -16.82
#